data_AF-A0A832SUB5-F1
#
_entry.id   AF-A0A832SUB5-F1
#
_cell.length_a   1.000
_cell.length_b   1.000
_cell.length_c   1.000
_cell.angle_alpha   90.00
_cell.angle_beta   90.00
_cell.angle_gamma   90.00
#
_symmetry.space_group_name_H-M   'P 1'
#
loop_
_entity.id
_entity.type
_entity.pdbx_description
1 polymer ?
#
loop_
_entity_poly.entity_id
_entity_poly.type
_entity_poly.pdbx_seq_one_letter_code
_entity_poly.pdbx_strand_id
1 'polypeptide(L)'
;MLLDLPILEKGSFYFIKDADTDLILEDKTKRGLEIKETSVDEKLQVKSDKGMIHDMDGIGHWVPIRWYFSKDVYDLDAVLIHANALDKKYIELRELTCPQDND
;
A
#
# COMPACT_ATOMS: atom_id res chain seq x y z
N MET A 1 8.12 12.25 -11.47
CA MET A 1 8.06 10.76 -11.59
C MET A 1 8.21 10.19 -10.20
N LEU A 2 7.20 9.51 -9.65
CA LEU A 2 7.20 8.97 -8.28
C LEU A 2 8.05 7.69 -8.11
N LEU A 3 8.66 7.22 -9.20
CA LEU A 3 9.48 6.01 -9.24
C LEU A 3 10.92 6.25 -8.74
N ASP A 4 11.38 7.50 -8.70
CA ASP A 4 12.76 7.88 -8.32
C ASP A 4 12.90 8.43 -6.90
N LEU A 5 11.85 8.33 -6.07
CA LEU A 5 11.92 8.81 -4.70
C LEU A 5 12.78 7.88 -3.83
N PRO A 6 13.60 8.43 -2.92
CA PRO A 6 14.41 7.62 -2.03
C PRO A 6 13.52 6.79 -1.11
N ILE A 7 13.88 5.52 -0.95
CA ILE A 7 13.21 4.58 -0.07
C ILE A 7 13.79 4.76 1.33
N LEU A 8 12.94 5.17 2.28
CA LEU A 8 13.31 5.25 3.70
C LEU A 8 13.25 3.87 4.35
N GLU A 9 12.20 3.12 4.03
CA GLU A 9 12.00 1.78 4.57
C GLU A 9 11.25 0.86 3.59
N LYS A 10 11.37 -0.44 3.79
CA LYS A 10 10.67 -1.44 2.98
C LYS A 10 10.36 -2.69 3.80
N GLY A 11 9.16 -3.21 3.62
CA GLY A 11 8.74 -4.53 4.09
C GLY A 11 8.69 -5.56 2.97
N SER A 12 8.04 -6.68 3.27
CA SER A 12 7.82 -7.74 2.27
C SER A 12 6.88 -7.26 1.16
N PHE A 13 5.83 -6.54 1.54
CA PHE A 13 4.71 -6.12 0.69
C PHE A 13 4.54 -4.60 0.58
N TYR A 14 5.42 -3.79 1.18
CA TYR A 14 5.36 -2.33 1.05
C TYR A 14 6.71 -1.64 0.82
N PHE A 15 6.66 -0.39 0.35
CA PHE A 15 7.74 0.60 0.39
C PHE A 15 7.27 1.87 1.09
N ILE A 16 8.13 2.47 1.92
CA ILE A 16 7.97 3.84 2.41
C ILE A 16 9.00 4.71 1.70
N LYS A 17 8.53 5.70 0.95
CA LYS A 17 9.36 6.62 0.17
C LYS A 17 9.27 8.03 0.73
N ASP A 18 10.37 8.76 0.64
CA ASP A 18 10.43 10.16 1.02
C ASP A 18 10.09 11.05 -0.18
N ALA A 19 8.98 11.77 -0.12
CA ALA A 19 8.71 12.89 -1.02
C ALA A 19 8.96 14.22 -0.29
N ASP A 20 8.89 15.33 -1.01
CA ASP A 20 9.17 16.66 -0.44
C ASP A 20 8.26 16.98 0.76
N THR A 21 6.93 16.85 0.56
CA THR A 21 5.90 17.18 1.55
C THR A 21 5.29 15.99 2.26
N ASP A 22 5.46 14.78 1.70
CA ASP A 22 4.73 13.60 2.11
C ASP A 22 5.66 12.40 2.31
N LEU A 23 5.28 11.53 3.23
CA LEU A 23 5.75 10.14 3.31
C LEU A 23 4.79 9.28 2.50
N ILE A 24 5.33 8.51 1.56
CA ILE A 24 4.52 7.73 0.62
C ILE A 24 4.63 6.26 0.98
N LEU A 25 3.52 5.67 1.42
CA LEU A 25 3.39 4.22 1.59
C LEU A 25 2.86 3.62 0.29
N GLU A 26 3.63 2.75 -0.34
CA GLU A 26 3.27 2.07 -1.59
C GLU A 26 3.10 0.57 -1.38
N ASP A 27 1.99 0.02 -1.84
CA ASP A 27 1.70 -1.41 -1.83
C ASP A 27 2.40 -2.12 -3.00
N LYS A 28 3.38 -2.98 -2.69
CA LYS A 28 4.16 -3.73 -3.68
C LYS A 28 3.36 -4.80 -4.40
N THR A 29 2.27 -5.29 -3.79
CA THR A 29 1.41 -6.32 -4.39
C THR A 29 0.62 -5.77 -5.58
N LYS A 30 0.49 -4.45 -5.67
CA LYS A 30 -0.24 -3.74 -6.74
C LYS A 30 0.67 -3.28 -7.88
N ARG A 31 1.88 -3.83 -7.98
CA ARG A 31 2.83 -3.49 -9.04
C ARG A 31 2.21 -3.74 -10.42
N GLY A 32 2.25 -2.73 -11.27
CA GLY A 32 1.70 -2.79 -12.63
C GLY A 32 0.23 -2.39 -12.73
N LEU A 33 -0.43 -2.10 -11.60
CA LEU A 33 -1.77 -1.52 -11.63
C LEU A 33 -1.69 -0.03 -12.00
N GLU A 34 -2.47 0.38 -13.00
CA GLU A 34 -2.55 1.78 -13.39
C GLU A 34 -3.34 2.59 -12.35
N ILE A 35 -2.83 3.77 -12.03
CA ILE A 35 -3.51 4.73 -11.17
C ILE A 35 -4.58 5.41 -12.00
N LYS A 36 -5.84 5.20 -11.60
CA LYS A 36 -7.02 5.72 -12.30
C LYS A 36 -7.70 6.83 -11.53
N GLU A 37 -7.56 6.86 -10.20
CA GLU A 37 -8.18 7.87 -9.34
C GLU A 37 -7.24 8.25 -8.20
N THR A 38 -7.35 9.50 -7.74
CA THR A 38 -6.78 9.96 -6.48
C THR A 38 -7.91 10.46 -5.58
N SER A 39 -8.10 9.84 -4.41
CA SER A 39 -9.17 10.18 -3.46
C SER A 39 -8.74 9.93 -2.02
N VAL A 40 -9.51 10.43 -1.05
CA VAL A 40 -9.25 10.18 0.36
C VAL A 40 -9.58 8.71 0.68
N ASP A 41 -8.68 8.04 1.37
CA ASP A 41 -8.88 6.69 1.87
C ASP A 41 -9.87 6.72 3.04
N GLU A 42 -10.92 5.90 2.97
CA GLU A 42 -11.99 5.91 3.97
C GLU A 42 -11.51 5.46 5.35
N LYS A 43 -10.50 4.60 5.42
CA LYS A 43 -9.99 4.04 6.68
C LYS A 43 -8.88 4.88 7.28
N LEU A 44 -7.95 5.32 6.44
CA LEU A 44 -6.77 6.05 6.88
C LEU A 44 -6.98 7.57 6.88
N GLN A 45 -8.04 8.07 6.25
CA GLN A 45 -8.37 9.50 6.14
C GLN A 45 -7.23 10.34 5.52
N VAL A 46 -6.37 9.70 4.72
CA VAL A 46 -5.29 10.34 3.97
C VAL A 46 -5.53 10.22 2.48
N LYS A 47 -4.88 11.08 1.70
CA LYS A 47 -4.94 11.00 0.24
C LYS A 47 -4.34 9.68 -0.23
N SER A 48 -4.97 9.04 -1.20
CA SER A 48 -4.55 7.77 -1.77
C SER A 48 -4.75 7.75 -3.28
N ASP A 49 -3.81 7.12 -3.97
CA ASP A 49 -3.98 6.76 -5.38
C ASP A 49 -4.58 5.36 -5.45
N LYS A 50 -5.61 5.22 -6.28
CA LYS A 50 -6.37 3.99 -6.46
C LYS A 50 -6.31 3.53 -7.91
N GLY A 51 -6.27 2.22 -8.07
CA GLY A 51 -6.44 1.54 -9.35
C GLY A 51 -7.67 0.65 -9.33
N MET A 52 -8.05 0.16 -10.50
CA MET A 52 -9.20 -0.73 -10.67
C MET A 52 -8.72 -2.14 -11.04
N ILE A 53 -9.05 -3.11 -10.20
CA ILE A 53 -8.89 -4.54 -10.52
C ILE A 53 -10.24 -5.12 -10.93
N HIS A 54 -10.26 -6.17 -11.74
CA HIS A 54 -11.50 -6.84 -12.12
C HIS A 54 -11.54 -8.24 -11.53
N ASP A 55 -12.68 -8.63 -10.96
CA ASP A 55 -12.91 -9.99 -10.48
C ASP A 55 -13.23 -10.96 -11.65
N MET A 56 -13.51 -12.23 -11.37
CA MET A 56 -13.80 -13.28 -12.37
C MET A 56 -15.04 -12.94 -13.22
N ASP A 57 -16.00 -12.22 -12.64
CA ASP A 57 -17.20 -11.72 -13.34
C ASP A 57 -16.95 -10.42 -14.13
N GLY A 58 -15.72 -9.90 -14.14
CA GLY A 58 -15.38 -8.65 -14.81
C GLY A 58 -15.83 -7.39 -14.06
N ILE A 59 -16.26 -7.51 -12.81
CA ILE A 59 -16.68 -6.38 -11.96
C ILE A 59 -15.43 -5.63 -11.46
N GLY A 60 -15.41 -4.32 -11.69
CA GLY A 60 -14.31 -3.44 -11.27
C GLY A 60 -14.37 -3.12 -9.78
N HIS A 61 -13.28 -3.42 -9.06
CA HIS A 61 -13.06 -3.06 -7.66
C HIS A 61 -11.94 -2.03 -7.56
N TRP A 62 -12.24 -0.91 -6.91
CA TRP A 62 -11.25 0.10 -6.56
C TRP A 62 -10.37 -0.38 -5.42
N VAL A 63 -9.06 -0.37 -5.64
CA VAL A 63 -8.07 -0.74 -4.63
C VAL A 63 -7.02 0.36 -4.50
N PRO A 64 -6.64 0.74 -3.27
CA PRO A 64 -5.54 1.67 -3.07
C PRO A 64 -4.21 1.03 -3.50
N ILE A 65 -3.37 1.84 -4.12
CA ILE A 65 -2.02 1.50 -4.60
C ILE A 65 -0.98 2.14 -3.69
N ARG A 66 -1.19 3.41 -3.33
CA ARG A 66 -0.31 4.14 -2.42
C ARG A 66 -1.08 5.22 -1.65
N TRP A 67 -0.57 5.53 -0.48
CA TRP A 67 -1.09 6.55 0.43
C TRP A 67 -0.06 7.63 0.66
N TYR A 68 -0.55 8.87 0.83
CA TYR A 68 0.25 10.07 1.02
C TYR A 68 0.00 10.60 2.42
N PHE A 69 1.02 10.50 3.26
CA PHE A 69 0.98 10.98 4.63
C PHE A 69 1.74 12.30 4.70
N SER A 70 1.04 13.41 4.96
CA SER A 70 1.68 14.71 5.10
C SER A 70 2.65 14.70 6.28
N LYS A 71 3.87 15.16 6.04
CA LYS A 71 4.92 15.29 7.05
C LYS A 71 4.61 16.33 8.13
N ASP A 72 3.61 17.19 7.91
CA ASP A 72 3.14 18.15 8.91
C ASP A 72 2.41 17.45 10.07
N VAL A 73 1.89 16.25 9.82
CA VAL A 73 1.05 15.50 10.76
C VAL A 73 1.62 14.12 11.10
N TYR A 74 2.30 13.48 10.16
CA TYR A 74 2.82 12.13 10.28
C TYR A 74 4.33 12.09 10.20
N ASP A 75 4.96 11.41 11.15
CA ASP A 75 6.36 11.02 11.07
C ASP A 75 6.49 9.56 10.59
N LEU A 76 7.74 9.10 10.41
CA LEU A 76 8.03 7.77 9.89
C LEU A 76 7.45 6.65 10.79
N ASP A 77 7.49 6.79 12.11
CA ASP A 77 6.97 5.77 13.05
C ASP A 77 5.45 5.61 12.92
N ALA A 78 4.73 6.72 12.76
CA ALA A 78 3.30 6.70 12.50
C ALA A 78 2.95 5.99 11.18
N VAL A 79 3.69 6.24 10.10
CA VAL A 79 3.49 5.56 8.81
C VAL A 79 3.83 4.07 8.90
N LEU A 80 4.85 3.72 9.68
CA LEU A 80 5.27 2.35 9.93
C LEU A 80 4.18 1.47 10.53
N ILE A 81 3.36 2.03 11.43
CA ILE A 81 2.21 1.30 12.01
C ILE A 81 1.27 0.80 10.90
N HIS A 82 0.97 1.66 9.93
CA HIS A 82 0.12 1.31 8.79
C HIS A 82 0.81 0.34 7.83
N ALA A 83 2.11 0.55 7.59
CA ALA A 83 2.90 -0.31 6.72
C ALA A 83 3.00 -1.75 7.26
N ASN A 84 3.25 -1.90 8.56
CA ASN A 84 3.33 -3.20 9.23
C ASN A 84 1.97 -3.91 9.28
N ALA A 85 0.87 -3.17 9.42
CA ALA A 85 -0.46 -3.75 9.31
C ALA A 85 -0.74 -4.30 7.89
N LEU A 86 -0.27 -3.61 6.85
CA LEU A 86 -0.35 -4.09 5.46
C LEU A 86 0.48 -5.37 5.26
N ASP A 87 1.72 -5.38 5.76
CA ASP A 87 2.61 -6.53 5.65
C ASP A 87 2.01 -7.75 6.36
N LYS A 88 1.58 -7.60 7.62
CA LYS A 88 0.96 -8.66 8.40
C LYS A 88 -0.27 -9.23 7.71
N LYS A 89 -1.16 -8.38 7.20
CA LYS A 89 -2.36 -8.82 6.46
C LYS A 89 -2.00 -9.74 5.29
N TYR A 90 -0.99 -9.37 4.50
CA TYR A 90 -0.58 -10.18 3.35
C TYR A 90 0.19 -11.45 3.74
N ILE A 91 0.94 -11.43 4.85
CA ILE A 91 1.54 -12.63 5.42
C ILE A 91 0.45 -13.61 5.85
N GLU A 92 -0.53 -13.16 6.63
CA GLU A 92 -1.65 -13.99 7.10
C GLU A 92 -2.46 -14.57 5.93
N LEU A 93 -2.72 -13.77 4.89
CA LEU A 93 -3.36 -14.24 3.65
C LEU A 93 -2.54 -15.35 2.98
N ARG A 94 -1.21 -15.18 2.90
CA ARG A 94 -0.32 -16.16 2.29
C ARG A 94 -0.33 -17.46 3.08
N GLU A 95 -0.22 -17.38 4.41
CA GLU A 95 -0.23 -18.55 5.31
C GLU A 95 -1.56 -19.29 5.26
N LEU A 96 -2.69 -18.59 5.15
CA LEU A 96 -4.00 -19.22 5.01
C LEU A 96 -4.15 -19.98 3.67
N THR A 97 -3.53 -19.46 2.60
CA THR A 97 -3.60 -20.05 1.25
C THR A 97 -2.59 -21.16 1.00
N CYS A 98 -1.60 -21.34 1.87
CA CYS A 98 -0.66 -22.45 1.81
C CYS A 98 -1.05 -23.46 2.90
N PRO A 99 -1.63 -24.64 2.57
CA PRO A 99 -1.80 -25.68 3.57
C PRO A 99 -0.42 -26.00 4.16
N GLN A 100 -0.32 -26.02 5.49
CA GLN A 100 0.85 -26.58 6.15
C GLN A 100 1.00 -28.02 5.65
N ASP A 101 1.97 -28.25 4.78
CA ASP A 101 2.53 -29.57 4.56
C ASP A 101 3.32 -29.90 5.84
N ASN A 102 2.59 -30.37 6.85
CA ASN A 102 3.19 -31.00 8.02
C ASN A 102 3.68 -32.38 7.55
N ASP A 103 4.98 -32.47 7.24
CA ASP A 103 5.74 -33.73 7.18
C ASP A 103 5.83 -34.37 8.57
#